data_AF-A0A8T4G433-F1
#
_entry.id   AF-A0A8T4G433-F1
#
_cell.length_a   1.000
_cell.length_b   1.000
_cell.length_c   1.000
_cell.angle_alpha   90.00
_cell.angle_beta   90.00
_cell.angle_gamma   90.00
#
_symmetry.space_group_name_H-M   'P 1'
#
loop_
_entity.id
_entity.type
_entity.pdbx_description
1 polymer ?
#
loop_
_entity_poly.entity_id
_entity_poly.type
_entity_poly.pdbx_seq_one_letter_code
_entity_poly.pdbx_strand_id
1 'polypeptide(L)'
;MEKKFQPTGKAEQLLLALWLSVMVAFFMLRWDMIYLTLPILWLFFVAITFFKPRLDVEIKRILPHDRILEGSEIEIKLKIKANERIPSLKIVDELPKGLELIESRNEFLLSFTRGEEKEVSYKVRVKRGIHEFNFVKLSYQDPFGFFKIEKTMDLYNEIIGVPTIEDVVTPYSTKGTKVTVGPLPSPRIGEGVEFHAVREYQPGDPLKIINWKATAKTGKIMSNEYESERKVDVILIVDATYKGENVFDNLIRAAASFMLDCLNNGTSFGLLLAEDVPLWIRVDYGKRHFFKCIDFLSMAKPDKNNMIAYQVEHLVRSRFPARAQILYFSPLITEEGREALRVLYRYGYKVVVISPDPYSAVKPKSEEEALALKILQLKRKAHLRKLAAYGIIIDWDINKPLKTAIAEVVKI
;
A
#
# COMPACT_ATOMS: atom_id res chain seq x y z
N MET A 1 5.23 -3.84 -31.65
CA MET A 1 5.60 -2.41 -31.79
C MET A 1 6.94 -2.31 -32.51
N GLU A 2 7.04 -1.34 -33.42
CA GLU A 2 8.02 -1.25 -34.52
C GLU A 2 9.49 -1.35 -34.08
N LYS A 3 10.24 -2.20 -34.78
CA LYS A 3 11.70 -2.18 -34.80
C LYS A 3 12.14 -0.88 -35.48
N LYS A 4 12.43 0.17 -34.72
CA LYS A 4 13.11 1.35 -35.28
C LYS A 4 14.61 1.04 -35.35
N PHE A 5 14.99 0.37 -36.43
CA PHE A 5 16.38 0.38 -36.88
C PHE A 5 16.69 1.80 -37.33
N GLN A 6 17.58 2.48 -36.63
CA GLN A 6 17.94 3.86 -36.95
C GLN A 6 19.45 3.98 -37.15
N PRO A 7 19.89 4.64 -38.24
CA PRO A 7 21.27 5.09 -38.31
C PRO A 7 21.50 6.09 -37.17
N THR A 8 22.65 6.03 -36.54
CA THR A 8 23.04 7.01 -35.53
C THR A 8 23.55 8.27 -36.20
N GLY A 9 23.61 9.39 -35.46
CA GLY A 9 24.21 10.63 -35.97
C GLY A 9 25.67 10.46 -36.44
N LYS A 10 26.40 9.46 -35.92
CA LYS A 10 27.75 9.13 -36.41
C LYS A 10 27.73 8.55 -37.82
N ALA A 11 26.76 7.69 -38.15
CA ALA A 11 26.62 7.16 -39.50
C ALA A 11 26.28 8.27 -40.50
N GLU A 12 25.39 9.19 -40.13
CA GLU A 12 25.03 10.34 -40.95
C GLU A 12 26.22 11.29 -41.16
N GLN A 13 26.95 11.63 -40.09
CA GLN A 13 28.16 12.45 -40.18
C GLN A 13 29.24 11.81 -41.05
N LEU A 14 29.42 10.50 -40.94
CA LEU A 14 30.41 9.78 -41.75
C LEU A 14 29.99 9.74 -43.22
N LEU A 15 28.71 9.50 -43.53
CA LEU A 15 28.18 9.58 -44.89
C LEU A 15 28.31 10.99 -45.48
N LEU A 16 28.02 12.03 -44.70
CA LEU A 16 28.19 13.43 -45.11
C LEU A 16 29.66 13.77 -45.35
N ALA A 17 30.57 13.37 -44.46
CA ALA A 17 32.00 13.57 -44.64
C ALA A 17 32.53 12.86 -45.89
N LEU A 18 32.03 11.64 -46.14
CA LEU A 18 32.39 10.86 -47.32
C LEU A 18 31.89 11.53 -48.60
N TRP A 19 30.63 12.00 -48.60
CA TRP A 19 30.06 12.74 -49.73
C TRP A 19 30.79 14.07 -49.99
N LEU A 20 31.12 14.81 -48.94
CA LEU A 20 31.85 16.07 -49.03
C LEU A 20 33.28 15.85 -49.55
N SER A 21 33.96 14.78 -49.12
CA SER A 21 35.28 14.41 -49.64
C SER A 21 35.25 14.08 -51.13
N VAL A 22 34.20 13.40 -51.60
CA VAL A 22 33.99 13.10 -53.04
C VAL A 22 33.72 14.39 -53.81
N MET A 23 32.88 15.30 -53.29
CA MET A 23 32.66 16.61 -53.90
C MET A 23 33.95 17.43 -54.02
N VAL A 24 34.78 17.47 -52.96
CA VAL A 24 36.07 18.19 -52.98
C VAL A 24 37.02 17.59 -54.01
N ALA A 25 37.12 16.26 -54.07
CA ALA A 25 37.94 15.56 -55.07
C ALA A 25 37.50 15.90 -56.51
N PHE A 26 36.19 15.94 -56.75
CA PHE A 26 35.60 16.32 -58.03
C PHE A 26 35.92 17.76 -58.41
N PHE A 27 35.70 18.72 -57.50
CA PHE A 27 35.98 20.15 -57.74
C PHE A 27 37.48 20.43 -57.98
N MET A 28 38.37 19.72 -57.30
CA MET A 28 39.81 19.87 -57.49
C MET A 28 40.36 19.12 -58.73
N LEU A 29 39.54 18.34 -59.44
CA LEU A 29 39.97 17.41 -60.50
C LEU A 29 41.06 16.42 -60.04
N ARG A 30 41.17 16.19 -58.73
CA ARG A 30 42.16 15.30 -58.10
C ARG A 30 41.50 13.97 -57.76
N TRP A 31 41.27 13.16 -58.79
CA TRP A 31 40.63 11.85 -58.67
C TRP A 31 41.43 10.86 -57.80
N ASP A 32 42.73 11.10 -57.61
CA ASP A 32 43.59 10.40 -56.66
C ASP A 32 43.07 10.47 -55.21
N MET A 33 42.34 11.52 -54.84
CA MET A 33 41.77 11.67 -53.50
C MET A 33 40.64 10.67 -53.20
N ILE A 34 40.01 10.07 -54.22
CA ILE A 34 38.93 9.08 -54.02
C ILE A 34 39.48 7.80 -53.38
N TYR A 35 40.75 7.47 -53.60
CA TYR A 35 41.37 6.30 -52.96
C TYR A 35 41.36 6.39 -51.43
N LEU A 36 41.30 7.59 -50.85
CA LEU A 36 41.18 7.79 -49.40
C LEU A 36 39.79 7.46 -48.86
N THR A 37 38.74 7.46 -49.69
CA THR A 37 37.37 7.15 -49.26
C THR A 37 37.05 5.66 -49.32
N LEU A 38 37.77 4.89 -50.15
CA LEU A 38 37.56 3.45 -50.32
C LEU A 38 37.68 2.64 -49.01
N PRO A 39 38.68 2.86 -48.13
CA PRO A 39 38.75 2.13 -46.85
C PRO A 39 37.56 2.41 -45.94
N ILE A 40 37.06 3.65 -45.94
CA ILE A 40 35.92 4.08 -45.12
C ILE A 40 34.62 3.48 -45.67
N LEU A 41 34.43 3.50 -47.00
CA LEU A 41 33.33 2.83 -47.68
C LEU A 41 33.35 1.32 -47.42
N TRP A 42 34.53 0.69 -47.45
CA TRP A 42 34.69 -0.73 -47.15
C TRP A 42 34.35 -1.05 -45.70
N LEU A 43 34.81 -0.25 -44.73
CA LEU A 43 34.43 -0.36 -43.32
C LEU A 43 32.92 -0.23 -43.11
N PHE A 44 32.30 0.76 -43.76
CA PHE A 44 30.85 0.97 -43.69
C PHE A 44 30.07 -0.19 -44.32
N PHE A 45 30.55 -0.70 -45.46
CA PHE A 45 29.99 -1.89 -46.10
C PHE A 45 30.07 -3.10 -45.17
N VAL A 46 31.26 -3.43 -44.64
CA VAL A 46 31.45 -4.53 -43.68
C VAL A 46 30.55 -4.38 -42.44
N ALA A 47 30.41 -3.16 -41.91
CA ALA A 47 29.53 -2.87 -40.79
C ALA A 47 28.06 -3.19 -41.10
N ILE A 48 27.56 -2.84 -42.30
CA ILE A 48 26.19 -3.14 -42.72
C ILE A 48 25.97 -4.64 -42.91
N THR A 49 26.91 -5.35 -43.54
CA THR A 49 26.70 -6.75 -43.92
C THR A 49 26.85 -7.70 -42.73
N PHE A 50 27.84 -7.47 -41.87
CA PHE A 50 28.20 -8.40 -40.79
C PHE A 50 27.74 -7.95 -39.41
N PHE A 51 27.63 -6.65 -39.17
CA PHE A 51 27.32 -6.09 -37.85
C PHE A 51 25.92 -5.49 -37.76
N LYS A 52 25.02 -5.84 -38.68
CA LYS A 52 23.62 -5.41 -38.62
C LYS A 52 23.01 -5.84 -37.28
N PRO A 53 22.63 -4.90 -36.40
CA PRO A 53 22.17 -5.25 -35.07
C PRO A 53 20.87 -6.06 -35.13
N ARG A 54 20.91 -7.28 -34.60
CA ARG A 54 19.74 -8.12 -34.35
C ARG A 54 19.52 -8.20 -32.85
N LEU A 55 18.26 -8.10 -32.43
CA LEU A 55 17.89 -8.11 -31.03
C LEU A 55 16.80 -9.17 -30.81
N ASP A 56 17.25 -10.37 -30.46
CA ASP A 56 16.40 -11.48 -30.03
C ASP A 56 16.85 -11.96 -28.64
N VAL A 57 16.03 -11.63 -27.65
CA VAL A 57 16.32 -11.78 -26.23
C VAL A 57 15.03 -12.18 -25.53
N GLU A 58 15.11 -13.15 -24.63
CA GLU A 58 14.05 -13.51 -23.68
C GLU A 58 14.42 -12.95 -22.30
N ILE A 59 13.48 -12.27 -21.65
CA ILE A 59 13.68 -11.67 -20.33
C ILE A 59 12.60 -12.16 -19.39
N LYS A 60 13.00 -12.58 -18.19
CA LYS A 60 12.09 -12.94 -17.10
C LYS A 60 12.45 -12.15 -15.85
N ARG A 61 11.46 -11.50 -15.25
CA ARG A 61 11.59 -10.83 -13.95
C ARG A 61 11.22 -11.83 -12.86
N ILE A 62 12.12 -11.98 -11.88
CA ILE A 62 11.91 -12.83 -10.71
C ILE A 62 11.75 -11.90 -9.51
N LEU A 63 10.59 -12.02 -8.87
CA LEU A 63 10.23 -11.32 -7.66
C LEU A 63 10.28 -12.30 -6.48
N PRO A 64 10.74 -11.87 -5.29
CA PRO A 64 10.76 -12.75 -4.13
C PRO A 64 9.34 -13.12 -3.67
N HIS A 65 8.45 -12.12 -3.59
CA HIS A 65 7.04 -12.26 -3.20
C HIS A 65 6.19 -11.19 -3.90
N ASP A 66 4.92 -11.51 -4.15
CA ASP A 66 3.96 -10.57 -4.76
C ASP A 66 3.47 -9.51 -3.75
N ARG A 67 3.59 -9.81 -2.45
CA ARG A 67 3.14 -8.96 -1.34
C ARG A 67 4.29 -8.71 -0.39
N ILE A 68 4.62 -7.43 -0.21
CA ILE A 68 5.82 -7.01 0.49
C ILE A 68 5.45 -5.90 1.46
N LEU A 69 5.92 -5.97 2.70
CA LEU A 69 5.71 -4.91 3.68
C LEU A 69 6.37 -3.62 3.20
N GLU A 70 5.64 -2.51 3.27
CA GLU A 70 6.19 -1.20 2.95
C GLU A 70 7.46 -0.90 3.78
N GLY A 71 8.40 -0.17 3.19
CA GLY A 71 9.71 0.09 3.79
C GLY A 71 10.71 -1.07 3.68
N SER A 72 10.26 -2.29 3.34
CA SER A 72 11.17 -3.42 3.12
C SER A 72 12.02 -3.23 1.88
N GLU A 73 13.26 -3.69 1.96
CA GLU A 73 14.19 -3.73 0.85
C GLU A 73 14.11 -5.10 0.17
N ILE A 74 13.86 -5.08 -1.14
CA ILE A 74 13.77 -6.30 -1.94
C ILE A 74 14.79 -6.29 -3.07
N GLU A 75 15.29 -7.46 -3.41
CA GLU A 75 16.13 -7.66 -4.58
C GLU A 75 15.27 -8.18 -5.73
N ILE A 76 15.19 -7.40 -6.82
CA ILE A 76 14.55 -7.82 -8.07
C ILE A 76 15.61 -8.37 -8.99
N LYS A 77 15.36 -9.54 -9.59
CA LYS A 77 16.30 -10.20 -10.50
C LYS A 77 15.73 -10.28 -11.90
N LEU A 78 16.56 -9.96 -12.90
CA LEU A 78 16.26 -10.11 -14.32
C LEU A 78 17.13 -11.23 -14.88
N LYS A 79 16.49 -12.32 -15.29
CA LYS A 79 17.14 -13.38 -16.08
C LYS A 79 16.97 -13.08 -17.55
N ILE A 80 18.10 -12.97 -18.23
CA ILE A 80 18.18 -12.54 -19.63
C ILE A 80 18.88 -13.64 -20.42
N LYS A 81 18.23 -14.13 -21.46
CA LYS A 81 18.76 -15.13 -22.38
C LYS A 81 18.79 -14.56 -23.79
N ALA A 82 19.97 -14.53 -24.40
CA ALA A 82 20.15 -14.03 -25.75
C ALA A 82 20.19 -15.18 -26.75
N ASN A 83 19.34 -15.14 -27.79
CA ASN A 83 19.33 -16.16 -28.86
C ASN A 83 20.35 -15.86 -29.98
N GLU A 84 20.96 -14.68 -29.93
CA GLU A 84 21.93 -14.16 -30.90
C GLU A 84 23.13 -13.57 -30.15
N ARG A 85 24.25 -13.34 -30.86
CA ARG A 85 25.41 -12.66 -30.27
C ARG A 85 25.15 -11.16 -30.19
N ILE A 86 25.17 -10.60 -28.98
CA ILE A 86 24.89 -9.18 -28.71
C ILE A 86 26.04 -8.60 -27.86
N PRO A 87 27.03 -7.92 -28.48
CA PRO A 87 28.20 -7.40 -27.77
C PRO A 87 27.90 -6.33 -26.71
N SER A 88 26.83 -5.54 -26.86
CA SER A 88 26.57 -4.37 -26.01
C SER A 88 25.07 -4.10 -25.84
N LEU A 89 24.38 -4.92 -25.06
CA LEU A 89 22.97 -4.77 -24.74
C LEU A 89 22.80 -3.83 -23.54
N LYS A 90 22.18 -2.66 -23.77
CA LYS A 90 21.66 -1.79 -22.70
C LYS A 90 20.24 -2.22 -22.36
N ILE A 91 20.00 -2.55 -21.11
CA ILE A 91 18.70 -2.93 -20.55
C ILE A 91 18.32 -1.88 -19.52
N VAL A 92 17.12 -1.32 -19.62
CA VAL A 92 16.55 -0.39 -18.64
C VAL A 92 15.21 -0.93 -18.20
N ASP A 93 15.12 -1.33 -16.93
CA ASP A 93 13.84 -1.73 -16.33
C ASP A 93 13.17 -0.49 -15.72
N GLU A 94 12.01 -0.10 -16.27
CA GLU A 94 11.34 1.13 -15.83
C GLU A 94 10.63 0.90 -14.49
N LEU A 95 11.09 1.61 -13.47
CA LEU A 95 10.58 1.48 -12.11
C LEU A 95 9.24 2.21 -11.94
N PRO A 96 8.22 1.56 -11.36
CA PRO A 96 7.01 2.22 -10.90
C PRO A 96 7.32 3.34 -9.89
N LYS A 97 6.52 4.42 -9.90
CA LYS A 97 6.76 5.61 -9.05
C LYS A 97 6.85 5.33 -7.55
N GLY A 98 6.22 4.25 -7.09
CA GLY A 98 6.21 3.90 -5.66
C GLY A 98 7.35 2.97 -5.22
N LEU A 99 8.27 2.61 -6.11
CA LEU A 99 9.50 1.90 -5.75
C LEU A 99 10.68 2.85 -5.76
N GLU A 100 11.40 2.93 -4.65
CA GLU A 100 12.61 3.75 -4.50
C GLU A 100 13.86 2.90 -4.71
N LEU A 101 14.79 3.35 -5.53
CA LEU A 101 16.04 2.65 -5.81
C LEU A 101 17.07 2.93 -4.71
N ILE A 102 17.61 1.89 -4.06
CA ILE A 102 18.48 2.04 -2.88
C ILE A 102 19.96 2.04 -3.28
N GLU A 103 20.35 1.06 -4.08
CA GLU A 103 21.73 0.81 -4.49
C GLU A 103 21.73 0.36 -5.95
N SER A 104 22.49 1.04 -6.81
CA SER A 104 22.73 0.73 -8.23
C SER A 104 21.61 1.09 -9.20
N ARG A 105 22.02 1.46 -10.41
CA ARG A 105 21.16 1.82 -11.54
C ARG A 105 20.24 0.66 -11.91
N ASN A 106 19.01 0.96 -12.27
CA ASN A 106 18.11 0.06 -13.02
C ASN A 106 18.48 -0.05 -14.51
N GLU A 107 19.72 0.35 -14.85
CA GLU A 107 20.29 0.31 -16.17
C GLU A 107 21.50 -0.63 -16.18
N PHE A 108 21.46 -1.65 -17.03
CA PHE A 108 22.51 -2.64 -17.16
C PHE A 108 23.09 -2.62 -18.56
N LEU A 109 24.42 -2.69 -18.66
CA LEU A 109 25.13 -2.86 -19.93
C LEU A 109 25.82 -4.22 -19.91
N LEU A 110 25.39 -5.11 -20.79
CA LEU A 110 25.80 -6.51 -20.80
C LEU A 110 26.25 -6.94 -22.20
N SER A 111 27.20 -7.85 -22.26
CA SER A 111 27.56 -8.56 -23.49
C SER A 111 27.03 -9.99 -23.44
N PHE A 112 26.60 -10.52 -24.57
CA PHE A 112 26.09 -11.87 -24.70
C PHE A 112 26.67 -12.59 -25.93
N THR A 113 27.04 -13.84 -25.73
CA THR A 113 27.25 -14.83 -26.78
C THR A 113 25.95 -15.56 -27.09
N ARG A 114 25.92 -16.30 -28.21
CA ARG A 114 24.70 -16.96 -28.67
C ARG A 114 24.27 -18.06 -27.69
N GLY A 115 23.06 -17.94 -27.14
CA GLY A 115 22.51 -18.88 -26.17
C GLY A 115 22.96 -18.64 -24.73
N GLU A 116 23.73 -17.59 -24.45
CA GLU A 116 24.20 -17.26 -23.11
C GLU A 116 23.07 -16.67 -22.24
N GLU A 117 23.04 -17.07 -20.98
CA GLU A 117 22.11 -16.57 -19.96
C GLU A 117 22.88 -15.81 -18.90
N LYS A 118 22.40 -14.62 -18.52
CA LYS A 118 22.95 -13.80 -17.44
C LYS A 118 21.84 -13.34 -16.51
N GLU A 119 22.20 -13.18 -15.25
CA GLU A 119 21.32 -12.66 -14.21
C GLU A 119 21.88 -11.34 -13.69
N VAL A 120 21.02 -10.33 -13.63
CA VAL A 120 21.33 -9.04 -13.00
C VAL A 120 20.29 -8.75 -11.93
N SER A 121 20.70 -8.08 -10.87
CA SER A 121 19.80 -7.70 -9.79
C SER A 121 19.97 -6.25 -9.39
N TYR A 122 18.89 -5.69 -8.82
CA TYR A 122 18.89 -4.37 -8.21
C TYR A 122 17.97 -4.36 -7.00
N LYS A 123 18.27 -3.48 -6.03
CA LYS A 123 17.51 -3.38 -4.79
C LYS A 123 16.56 -2.19 -4.81
N VAL A 124 15.31 -2.42 -4.40
CA VAL A 124 14.30 -1.37 -4.27
C VAL A 124 13.67 -1.39 -2.89
N ARG A 125 13.28 -0.21 -2.41
CA ARG A 125 12.42 -0.02 -1.25
C ARG A 125 10.99 0.15 -1.70
N VAL A 126 10.10 -0.67 -1.16
CA VAL A 126 8.69 -0.69 -1.55
C VAL A 126 7.89 0.32 -0.73
N LYS A 127 7.12 1.20 -1.38
CA LYS A 127 6.08 2.00 -0.70
C LYS A 127 4.75 1.25 -0.68
N ARG A 128 3.82 1.65 0.18
CA ARG A 128 2.44 1.16 0.13
C ARG A 128 1.79 1.45 -1.23
N GLY A 129 1.04 0.50 -1.77
CA GLY A 129 0.36 0.64 -3.06
C GLY A 129 0.63 -0.51 -4.03
N ILE A 130 -0.09 -0.49 -5.15
CA ILE A 130 0.16 -1.37 -6.29
C ILE A 130 1.27 -0.76 -7.15
N HIS A 131 2.28 -1.57 -7.48
CA HIS A 131 3.40 -1.19 -8.35
C HIS A 131 3.45 -2.12 -9.55
N GLU A 132 3.08 -1.59 -10.71
CA GLU A 132 3.00 -2.34 -11.98
C GLU A 132 4.24 -2.10 -12.84
N PHE A 133 4.99 -3.16 -13.10
CA PHE A 133 6.00 -3.17 -14.14
C PHE A 133 5.33 -3.50 -15.47
N ASN A 134 5.46 -2.62 -16.46
CA ASN A 134 4.79 -2.79 -17.75
C ASN A 134 5.72 -3.33 -18.84
N PHE A 135 6.93 -2.79 -18.92
CA PHE A 135 7.85 -3.10 -20.01
C PHE A 135 9.30 -2.91 -19.59
N VAL A 136 10.20 -3.53 -20.36
CA VAL A 136 11.64 -3.33 -20.29
C VAL A 136 12.12 -2.71 -21.59
N LYS A 137 12.93 -1.65 -21.49
CA LYS A 137 13.53 -0.97 -22.64
C LYS A 137 14.88 -1.60 -22.95
N LEU A 138 15.05 -2.03 -24.19
CA LEU A 138 16.28 -2.62 -24.71
C LEU A 138 16.85 -1.71 -25.78
N SER A 139 18.15 -1.47 -25.69
CA SER A 139 18.90 -0.71 -26.69
C SER A 139 20.19 -1.45 -27.00
N TYR A 140 20.43 -1.73 -28.28
CA TYR A 140 21.69 -2.29 -28.75
C TYR A 140 22.27 -1.38 -29.82
N GLN A 141 23.57 -1.15 -29.73
CA GLN A 141 24.36 -0.39 -30.69
C GLN A 141 25.49 -1.27 -31.22
N ASP A 142 25.73 -1.24 -32.53
CA ASP A 142 26.81 -1.98 -33.16
C ASP A 142 28.21 -1.52 -32.67
N PRO A 143 29.27 -2.33 -32.85
CA PRO A 143 30.61 -1.97 -32.36
C PRO A 143 31.19 -0.67 -32.95
N PHE A 144 30.82 -0.30 -34.17
CA PHE A 144 31.25 0.96 -34.80
C PHE A 144 30.35 2.14 -34.43
N GLY A 145 29.20 1.85 -33.84
CA GLY A 145 28.23 2.82 -33.37
C GLY A 145 27.43 3.48 -34.47
N PHE A 146 27.40 2.92 -35.68
CA PHE A 146 26.66 3.42 -36.85
C PHE A 146 25.15 3.12 -36.81
N PHE A 147 24.75 2.05 -36.13
CA PHE A 147 23.40 1.53 -36.10
C PHE A 147 22.94 1.29 -34.68
N LYS A 148 21.74 1.77 -34.37
CA LYS A 148 21.08 1.54 -33.10
C LYS A 148 19.75 0.82 -33.35
N ILE A 149 19.46 -0.13 -32.49
CA ILE A 149 18.13 -0.73 -32.39
C ILE A 149 17.60 -0.50 -30.98
N GLU A 150 16.41 0.09 -30.91
CA GLU A 150 15.64 0.20 -29.67
C GLU A 150 14.42 -0.71 -29.78
N LYS A 151 14.14 -1.43 -28.70
CA LYS A 151 12.99 -2.32 -28.59
C LYS A 151 12.42 -2.22 -27.18
N THR A 152 11.13 -1.95 -27.09
CA THR A 152 10.39 -2.11 -25.85
C THR A 152 9.79 -3.51 -25.84
N MET A 153 10.04 -4.27 -24.77
CA MET A 153 9.47 -5.59 -24.55
C MET A 153 8.47 -5.50 -23.41
N ASP A 154 7.24 -5.93 -23.67
CA ASP A 154 6.20 -6.01 -22.65
C ASP A 154 6.55 -7.13 -21.66
N LEU A 155 6.63 -6.78 -20.37
CA LEU A 155 6.98 -7.69 -19.28
C LEU A 155 6.21 -7.27 -18.03
N TYR A 156 4.98 -7.79 -17.95
CA TYR A 156 4.03 -7.44 -16.90
C TYR A 156 4.31 -8.21 -15.61
N ASN A 157 4.55 -7.46 -14.54
CA ASN A 157 4.58 -7.99 -13.18
C ASN A 157 4.02 -6.96 -12.21
N GLU A 158 3.45 -7.42 -11.10
CA GLU A 158 2.86 -6.57 -10.09
C GLU A 158 3.49 -6.86 -8.73
N ILE A 159 3.76 -5.81 -7.95
CA ILE A 159 4.12 -5.90 -6.54
C ILE A 159 3.11 -5.09 -5.73
N ILE A 160 2.57 -5.68 -4.68
CA ILE A 160 1.69 -5.00 -3.74
C ILE A 160 2.49 -4.67 -2.47
N GLY A 161 2.69 -3.38 -2.24
CA GLY A 161 3.19 -2.85 -0.98
C GLY A 161 2.09 -2.84 0.08
N VAL A 162 2.15 -3.75 1.03
CA VAL A 162 1.19 -3.83 2.15
C VAL A 162 1.65 -2.94 3.31
N PRO A 163 0.73 -2.32 4.07
CA PRO A 163 1.10 -1.42 5.15
C PRO A 163 1.86 -2.14 6.26
N THR A 164 2.77 -1.43 6.92
CA THR A 164 3.44 -1.92 8.12
C THR A 164 2.45 -1.96 9.27
N ILE A 165 2.61 -2.98 10.11
CA ILE A 165 1.74 -3.22 11.26
C ILE A 165 2.59 -3.15 12.52
N GLU A 166 2.10 -2.40 13.49
CA GLU A 166 2.70 -2.29 14.82
C GLU A 166 1.78 -2.94 15.86
N ASP A 167 2.36 -3.40 16.97
CA ASP A 167 1.58 -3.88 18.10
C ASP A 167 0.89 -2.70 18.80
N VAL A 168 -0.44 -2.73 18.83
CA VAL A 168 -1.28 -1.75 19.52
C VAL A 168 -1.97 -2.35 20.74
N VAL A 169 -2.46 -1.50 21.62
CA VAL A 169 -3.28 -1.91 22.78
C VAL A 169 -4.73 -1.56 22.45
N THR A 170 -5.67 -2.44 22.78
CA THR A 170 -7.12 -2.21 22.64
C THR A 170 -7.57 -0.99 23.45
N PRO A 171 -7.99 0.13 22.83
CA PRO A 171 -8.53 1.29 23.54
C PRO A 171 -10.01 1.12 23.90
N TYR A 172 -10.55 -0.09 23.72
CA TYR A 172 -11.98 -0.36 23.72
C TYR A 172 -12.30 -1.62 24.52
N SER A 173 -13.54 -1.75 25.00
CA SER A 173 -13.88 -2.82 25.94
C SER A 173 -13.92 -4.18 25.24
N THR A 174 -13.10 -5.11 25.72
CA THR A 174 -13.05 -6.52 25.29
C THR A 174 -13.92 -7.44 26.15
N LYS A 175 -14.69 -6.89 27.10
CA LYS A 175 -15.61 -7.68 27.94
C LYS A 175 -16.70 -8.29 27.06
N GLY A 176 -16.75 -9.62 27.01
CA GLY A 176 -17.72 -10.41 26.22
C GLY A 176 -17.20 -10.99 24.90
N THR A 177 -15.96 -10.68 24.48
CA THR A 177 -15.46 -10.97 23.11
C THR A 177 -14.54 -12.19 22.98
N LYS A 178 -14.57 -13.15 23.91
CA LYS A 178 -13.78 -14.38 23.74
C LYS A 178 -14.49 -15.34 22.79
N VAL A 179 -14.17 -15.29 21.50
CA VAL A 179 -14.55 -16.37 20.58
C VAL A 179 -13.70 -17.59 20.92
N THR A 180 -14.27 -18.52 21.68
CA THR A 180 -13.63 -19.82 21.93
C THR A 180 -13.43 -20.54 20.60
N VAL A 181 -12.17 -20.80 20.23
CA VAL A 181 -11.81 -21.53 19.00
C VAL A 181 -12.13 -23.01 19.20
N GLY A 182 -13.27 -23.44 18.68
CA GLY A 182 -13.62 -24.86 18.49
C GLY A 182 -13.74 -25.19 16.99
N PRO A 183 -13.52 -26.44 16.56
CA PRO A 183 -13.48 -26.84 15.14
C PRO A 183 -14.84 -26.81 14.41
N LEU A 184 -15.92 -26.33 15.03
CA LEU A 184 -17.24 -26.18 14.41
C LEU A 184 -17.86 -24.84 14.82
N PRO A 185 -18.29 -23.98 13.87
CA PRO A 185 -19.12 -22.85 14.22
C PRO A 185 -20.48 -23.36 14.69
N SER A 186 -20.79 -23.19 15.98
CA SER A 186 -22.16 -23.32 16.48
C SER A 186 -22.96 -22.12 15.98
N PRO A 187 -24.05 -22.31 15.20
CA PRO A 187 -24.97 -21.24 14.84
C PRO A 187 -25.96 -20.92 15.96
N ARG A 188 -25.82 -21.54 17.14
CA ARG A 188 -26.73 -21.30 18.27
C ARG A 188 -26.22 -20.16 19.14
N ILE A 189 -27.12 -19.18 19.35
CA ILE A 189 -27.09 -18.25 20.47
C ILE A 189 -27.00 -19.11 21.74
N GLY A 190 -25.81 -19.14 22.36
CA GLY A 190 -25.54 -19.90 23.57
C GLY A 190 -25.85 -19.07 24.81
N GLU A 191 -26.39 -19.72 25.83
CA GLU A 191 -26.44 -19.20 27.21
C GLU A 191 -25.02 -18.89 27.67
N GLY A 192 -24.85 -17.72 28.29
CA GLY A 192 -23.57 -17.23 28.79
C GLY A 192 -22.80 -18.20 29.69
N VAL A 193 -21.49 -17.99 29.80
CA VAL A 193 -20.62 -18.79 30.70
C VAL A 193 -20.39 -18.09 32.04
N GLU A 194 -20.53 -16.76 32.09
CA GLU A 194 -20.33 -15.97 33.31
C GLU A 194 -21.65 -15.75 34.07
N PHE A 195 -21.63 -16.02 35.37
CA PHE A 195 -22.77 -15.81 36.26
C PHE A 195 -23.09 -14.30 36.35
N HIS A 196 -24.33 -13.93 36.02
CA HIS A 196 -24.81 -12.55 36.06
C HIS A 196 -25.59 -12.27 37.35
N ALA A 197 -26.66 -13.04 37.58
CA ALA A 197 -27.56 -12.85 38.73
C ALA A 197 -28.31 -14.14 39.08
N VAL A 198 -28.98 -14.16 40.24
CA VAL A 198 -29.97 -15.19 40.57
C VAL A 198 -31.36 -14.59 40.42
N ARG A 199 -32.23 -15.24 39.65
CA ARG A 199 -33.64 -14.85 39.49
C ARG A 199 -34.59 -16.01 39.81
N GLU A 200 -35.87 -15.70 40.00
CA GLU A 200 -36.90 -16.74 40.13
C GLU A 200 -37.01 -17.53 38.82
N TYR A 201 -37.16 -18.84 38.94
CA TYR A 201 -37.26 -19.78 37.82
C TYR A 201 -38.56 -19.50 37.03
N GLN A 202 -38.45 -19.41 35.71
CA GLN A 202 -39.61 -19.28 34.84
C GLN A 202 -39.88 -20.61 34.12
N PRO A 203 -41.15 -21.01 33.96
CA PRO A 203 -41.51 -22.18 33.16
C PRO A 203 -40.95 -22.07 31.74
N GLY A 204 -40.04 -22.99 31.38
CA GLY A 204 -39.30 -22.96 30.12
C GLY A 204 -37.78 -22.86 30.28
N ASP A 205 -37.31 -22.43 31.46
CA ASP A 205 -35.89 -22.40 31.79
C ASP A 205 -35.33 -23.85 31.93
N PRO A 206 -34.11 -24.13 31.42
CA PRO A 206 -33.48 -25.44 31.57
C PRO A 206 -33.26 -25.81 33.04
N LEU A 207 -33.58 -27.03 33.46
CA LEU A 207 -33.40 -27.45 34.85
C LEU A 207 -31.93 -27.44 35.31
N LYS A 208 -30.98 -27.51 34.37
CA LYS A 208 -29.52 -27.46 34.64
C LYS A 208 -29.05 -26.12 35.23
N ILE A 209 -29.82 -25.03 35.05
CA ILE A 209 -29.46 -23.70 35.57
C ILE A 209 -30.09 -23.40 36.93
N ILE A 210 -30.79 -24.35 37.55
CA ILE A 210 -31.38 -24.17 38.89
C ILE A 210 -30.27 -24.04 39.94
N ASN A 211 -30.33 -22.96 40.72
CA ASN A 211 -29.46 -22.75 41.86
C ASN A 211 -30.11 -23.34 43.12
N TRP A 212 -29.79 -24.60 43.40
CA TRP A 212 -30.33 -25.32 44.56
C TRP A 212 -30.00 -24.67 45.90
N LYS A 213 -28.83 -24.01 46.00
CA LYS A 213 -28.41 -23.31 47.23
C LYS A 213 -29.24 -22.05 47.48
N ALA A 214 -29.56 -21.28 46.45
CA ALA A 214 -30.45 -20.13 46.56
C ALA A 214 -31.89 -20.58 46.82
N THR A 215 -32.35 -21.62 46.11
CA THR A 215 -33.68 -22.22 46.27
C THR A 215 -33.93 -22.69 47.71
N ALA A 216 -32.94 -23.35 48.34
CA ALA A 216 -33.03 -23.80 49.72
C ALA A 216 -33.14 -22.64 50.75
N LYS A 217 -32.66 -21.44 50.41
CA LYS A 217 -32.71 -20.27 51.29
C LYS A 217 -33.98 -19.44 51.12
N THR A 218 -34.48 -19.31 49.90
CA THR A 218 -35.65 -18.47 49.58
C THR A 218 -36.97 -19.25 49.58
N GLY A 219 -36.92 -20.59 49.54
CA GLY A 219 -38.12 -21.45 49.47
C GLY A 219 -38.83 -21.42 48.11
N LYS A 220 -38.30 -20.67 47.14
CA LYS A 220 -38.80 -20.57 45.76
C LYS A 220 -37.72 -21.08 44.80
N ILE A 221 -38.11 -21.72 43.70
CA ILE A 221 -37.15 -22.24 42.72
C ILE A 221 -36.42 -21.07 42.07
N MET A 222 -35.10 -21.01 42.25
CA MET A 222 -34.24 -19.96 41.71
C MET A 222 -33.36 -20.51 40.59
N SER A 223 -33.16 -19.74 39.52
CA SER A 223 -32.26 -20.05 38.41
C SER A 223 -31.09 -19.06 38.35
N ASN A 224 -29.90 -19.57 38.02
CA ASN A 224 -28.76 -18.74 37.63
C ASN A 224 -29.04 -18.12 36.27
N GLU A 225 -28.96 -16.80 36.20
CA GLU A 225 -28.91 -16.05 34.96
C GLU A 225 -27.43 -15.86 34.57
N TYR A 226 -27.09 -16.23 33.34
CA TYR A 226 -25.75 -16.10 32.80
C TYR A 226 -25.69 -14.96 31.78
N GLU A 227 -24.62 -14.16 31.79
CA GLU A 227 -24.44 -13.08 30.82
C GLU A 227 -24.06 -13.69 29.47
N SER A 228 -24.95 -13.58 28.47
CA SER A 228 -24.66 -13.96 27.08
C SER A 228 -23.29 -13.42 26.65
N GLU A 229 -22.44 -14.27 26.08
CA GLU A 229 -21.22 -13.81 25.38
C GLU A 229 -21.66 -12.84 24.29
N ARG A 230 -21.49 -11.54 24.52
CA ARG A 230 -21.84 -10.52 23.54
C ARG A 230 -20.62 -10.24 22.69
N LYS A 231 -20.67 -10.71 21.43
CA LYS A 231 -19.72 -10.30 20.41
C LYS A 231 -19.78 -8.78 20.27
N VAL A 232 -18.68 -8.12 20.64
CA VAL A 232 -18.45 -6.71 20.33
C VAL A 232 -17.96 -6.66 18.89
N ASP A 233 -18.73 -6.00 18.02
CA ASP A 233 -18.29 -5.71 16.66
C ASP A 233 -17.53 -4.38 16.65
N VAL A 234 -16.41 -4.34 15.93
CA VAL A 234 -15.63 -3.13 15.74
C VAL A 234 -15.78 -2.65 14.30
N ILE A 235 -16.06 -1.38 14.07
CA ILE A 235 -16.05 -0.80 12.74
C ILE A 235 -14.87 0.15 12.64
N LEU A 236 -13.97 -0.14 11.71
CA LEU A 236 -12.85 0.72 11.37
C LEU A 236 -13.28 1.62 10.22
N ILE A 237 -13.21 2.93 10.43
CA ILE A 237 -13.53 3.94 9.41
C ILE A 237 -12.25 4.71 9.11
N VAL A 238 -11.78 4.67 7.88
CA VAL A 238 -10.59 5.40 7.44
C VAL A 238 -11.00 6.59 6.59
N ASP A 239 -10.61 7.77 7.04
CA ASP A 239 -10.86 9.04 6.38
C ASP A 239 -9.79 9.34 5.32
N ALA A 240 -10.19 9.34 4.05
CA ALA A 240 -9.32 9.68 2.92
C ALA A 240 -9.37 11.16 2.54
N THR A 241 -10.09 12.04 3.26
CA THR A 241 -10.35 13.43 2.85
C THR A 241 -9.08 14.27 2.73
N TYR A 242 -8.03 13.92 3.48
CA TYR A 242 -6.80 14.69 3.56
C TYR A 242 -5.74 14.20 2.58
N LYS A 243 -5.31 15.08 1.67
CA LYS A 243 -4.33 14.77 0.60
C LYS A 243 -2.89 14.53 1.04
N GLY A 244 -2.56 14.70 2.32
CA GLY A 244 -1.19 14.46 2.78
C GLY A 244 -0.86 12.97 2.76
N GLU A 245 -0.21 12.50 1.68
CA GLU A 245 0.10 11.07 1.46
C GLU A 245 0.75 10.42 2.68
N ASN A 246 1.76 11.06 3.28
CA ASN A 246 2.42 10.53 4.47
C ASN A 246 1.45 10.37 5.66
N VAL A 247 0.57 11.35 5.89
CA VAL A 247 -0.42 11.27 6.99
C VAL A 247 -1.45 10.18 6.71
N PHE A 248 -1.90 10.07 5.46
CA PHE A 248 -2.83 9.03 5.03
C PHE A 248 -2.22 7.63 5.17
N ASP A 249 -0.96 7.43 4.76
CA ASP A 249 -0.27 6.15 4.96
C ASP A 249 -0.18 5.76 6.44
N ASN A 250 0.01 6.74 7.34
CA ASN A 250 -0.02 6.49 8.78
C ASN A 250 -1.41 6.12 9.31
N LEU A 251 -2.50 6.69 8.77
CA LEU A 251 -3.86 6.24 9.07
C LEU A 251 -4.06 4.79 8.63
N ILE A 252 -3.55 4.42 7.46
CA ILE A 252 -3.63 3.06 6.94
C ILE A 252 -2.83 2.08 7.80
N ARG A 253 -1.60 2.42 8.22
CA ARG A 253 -0.79 1.63 9.17
C ARG A 253 -1.53 1.43 10.49
N ALA A 254 -2.10 2.51 11.03
CA ALA A 254 -2.87 2.46 12.26
C ALA A 254 -4.10 1.53 12.10
N ALA A 255 -4.86 1.66 11.02
CA ALA A 255 -6.00 0.81 10.73
C ALA A 255 -5.61 -0.66 10.58
N ALA A 256 -4.55 -0.96 9.82
CA ALA A 256 -4.01 -2.31 9.68
C ALA A 256 -3.59 -2.92 11.02
N SER A 257 -2.97 -2.12 11.88
CA SER A 257 -2.56 -2.52 13.23
C SER A 257 -3.76 -2.87 14.11
N PHE A 258 -4.82 -2.07 14.07
CA PHE A 258 -6.05 -2.37 14.79
C PHE A 258 -6.83 -3.56 14.23
N MET A 259 -6.76 -3.83 12.91
CA MET A 259 -7.32 -5.06 12.34
C MET A 259 -6.58 -6.30 12.84
N LEU A 260 -5.25 -6.22 12.97
CA LEU A 260 -4.46 -7.33 13.51
C LEU A 260 -4.79 -7.55 14.99
N ASP A 261 -4.94 -6.48 15.76
CA ASP A 261 -5.42 -6.55 17.14
C ASP A 261 -6.81 -7.19 17.24
N CYS A 262 -7.76 -6.81 16.38
CA CYS A 262 -9.07 -7.46 16.31
C CYS A 262 -8.94 -8.96 16.00
N LEU A 263 -8.10 -9.32 15.03
CA LEU A 263 -7.84 -10.71 14.66
C LEU A 263 -7.25 -11.52 15.83
N ASN A 264 -6.25 -10.96 16.52
CA ASN A 264 -5.59 -11.62 17.64
C ASN A 264 -6.52 -11.80 18.85
N ASN A 265 -7.43 -10.85 19.08
CA ASN A 265 -8.41 -10.90 20.15
C ASN A 265 -9.67 -11.70 19.80
N GLY A 266 -9.83 -12.16 18.56
CA GLY A 266 -11.04 -12.84 18.09
C GLY A 266 -12.25 -11.92 17.91
N THR A 267 -12.03 -10.61 17.87
CA THR A 267 -13.06 -9.58 17.69
C THR A 267 -13.49 -9.53 16.22
N SER A 268 -14.80 -9.51 15.96
CA SER A 268 -15.31 -9.32 14.60
C SER A 268 -15.20 -7.85 14.20
N PHE A 269 -14.78 -7.58 12.96
CA PHE A 269 -14.60 -6.20 12.52
C PHE A 269 -15.06 -5.94 11.10
N GLY A 270 -15.51 -4.72 10.83
CA GLY A 270 -15.84 -4.19 9.51
C GLY A 270 -14.91 -3.05 9.11
N LEU A 271 -14.85 -2.74 7.82
CA LEU A 271 -14.02 -1.66 7.28
C LEU A 271 -14.86 -0.74 6.39
N LEU A 272 -14.76 0.56 6.64
CA LEU A 272 -15.19 1.61 5.74
C LEU A 272 -13.96 2.40 5.29
N LEU A 273 -13.62 2.33 4.00
CA LEU A 273 -12.69 3.27 3.37
C LEU A 273 -13.51 4.36 2.70
N ALA A 274 -13.39 5.59 3.21
CA ALA A 274 -14.11 6.74 2.69
C ALA A 274 -13.38 7.36 1.49
N GLU A 275 -13.39 6.65 0.37
CA GLU A 275 -12.84 7.14 -0.91
C GLU A 275 -13.93 7.85 -1.74
N ASP A 276 -13.62 8.18 -3.00
CA ASP A 276 -14.59 8.72 -3.97
C ASP A 276 -15.78 7.77 -4.12
N VAL A 277 -15.48 6.48 -4.31
CA VAL A 277 -16.41 5.37 -4.25
C VAL A 277 -16.23 4.70 -2.89
N PRO A 278 -17.18 4.85 -1.94
CA PRO A 278 -17.02 4.27 -0.61
C PRO A 278 -16.90 2.75 -0.69
N LEU A 279 -15.83 2.21 -0.11
CA LEU A 279 -15.70 0.78 0.07
C LEU A 279 -16.18 0.39 1.47
N TRP A 280 -17.30 -0.35 1.50
CA TRP A 280 -17.79 -0.98 2.72
C TRP A 280 -17.53 -2.48 2.70
N ILE A 281 -16.78 -2.96 3.69
CA ILE A 281 -16.61 -4.37 4.00
C ILE A 281 -17.40 -4.67 5.26
N ARG A 282 -18.37 -5.59 5.14
CA ARG A 282 -19.21 -6.04 6.25
C ARG A 282 -18.36 -6.62 7.39
N VAL A 283 -18.93 -6.56 8.59
CA VAL A 283 -18.34 -7.18 9.77
C VAL A 283 -18.22 -8.69 9.56
N ASP A 284 -17.02 -9.20 9.75
CA ASP A 284 -16.68 -10.62 9.71
C ASP A 284 -15.41 -10.84 10.57
N TYR A 285 -14.93 -12.07 10.67
CA TYR A 285 -13.78 -12.43 11.51
C TYR A 285 -12.83 -13.41 10.84
N GLY A 286 -11.64 -13.57 11.45
CA GLY A 286 -10.65 -14.55 11.04
C GLY A 286 -9.67 -14.09 9.96
N LYS A 287 -8.69 -14.95 9.67
CA LYS A 287 -7.51 -14.59 8.85
C LYS A 287 -7.87 -14.20 7.41
N ARG A 288 -8.83 -14.89 6.79
CA ARG A 288 -9.24 -14.60 5.42
C ARG A 288 -9.85 -13.20 5.29
N HIS A 289 -10.68 -12.81 6.25
CA HIS A 289 -11.26 -11.48 6.31
C HIS A 289 -10.19 -10.41 6.54
N PHE A 290 -9.26 -10.66 7.47
CA PHE A 290 -8.11 -9.79 7.70
C PHE A 290 -7.30 -9.52 6.43
N PHE A 291 -6.84 -10.56 5.72
CA PHE A 291 -6.07 -10.37 4.49
C PHE A 291 -6.87 -9.64 3.41
N LYS A 292 -8.16 -9.95 3.27
CA LYS A 292 -9.04 -9.20 2.35
C LYS A 292 -9.07 -7.71 2.67
N CYS A 293 -9.20 -7.33 3.95
CA CYS A 293 -9.20 -5.93 4.36
C CYS A 293 -7.83 -5.25 4.13
N ILE A 294 -6.73 -5.96 4.40
CA ILE A 294 -5.37 -5.47 4.12
C ILE A 294 -5.16 -5.17 2.64
N ASP A 295 -5.71 -5.98 1.74
CA ASP A 295 -5.61 -5.74 0.29
C ASP A 295 -6.20 -4.39 -0.08
N PHE A 296 -7.42 -4.11 0.40
CA PHE A 296 -8.08 -2.84 0.15
C PHE A 296 -7.34 -1.66 0.80
N LEU A 297 -6.84 -1.82 2.03
CA LEU A 297 -5.99 -0.81 2.67
C LEU A 297 -4.71 -0.54 1.87
N SER A 298 -4.12 -1.56 1.26
CA SER A 298 -2.90 -1.44 0.45
C SER A 298 -3.16 -0.64 -0.83
N MET A 299 -4.36 -0.75 -1.40
CA MET A 299 -4.76 -0.07 -2.64
C MET A 299 -5.30 1.35 -2.41
N ALA A 300 -5.62 1.69 -1.15
CA ALA A 300 -6.34 2.90 -0.82
C ALA A 300 -5.57 4.18 -1.18
N LYS A 301 -6.28 5.24 -1.58
CA LYS A 301 -5.66 6.54 -1.92
C LYS A 301 -6.44 7.70 -1.30
N PRO A 302 -5.75 8.79 -0.91
CA PRO A 302 -6.44 9.96 -0.37
C PRO A 302 -7.26 10.63 -1.48
N ASP A 303 -8.49 10.99 -1.16
CA ASP A 303 -9.37 11.77 -2.04
C ASP A 303 -10.07 12.89 -1.27
N LYS A 304 -9.92 14.12 -1.79
CA LYS A 304 -10.52 15.33 -1.20
C LYS A 304 -12.01 15.44 -1.49
N ASN A 305 -12.50 14.79 -2.54
CA ASN A 305 -13.90 14.90 -2.96
C ASN A 305 -14.80 13.85 -2.33
N ASN A 306 -14.29 13.07 -1.36
CA ASN A 306 -15.12 12.11 -0.66
C ASN A 306 -16.22 12.82 0.15
N MET A 307 -17.35 12.13 0.32
CA MET A 307 -18.48 12.61 1.10
C MET A 307 -18.62 11.79 2.39
N ILE A 308 -17.53 11.66 3.16
CA ILE A 308 -17.46 10.74 4.31
C ILE A 308 -18.63 10.92 5.29
N ALA A 309 -19.06 12.14 5.58
CA ALA A 309 -20.19 12.39 6.48
C ALA A 309 -21.49 11.74 5.97
N TYR A 310 -21.78 11.88 4.67
CA TYR A 310 -22.94 11.25 4.03
C TYR A 310 -22.79 9.73 3.96
N GLN A 311 -21.60 9.24 3.61
CA GLN A 311 -21.31 7.80 3.54
C GLN A 311 -21.54 7.13 4.91
N VAL A 312 -21.03 7.76 5.97
CA VAL A 312 -21.24 7.32 7.36
C VAL A 312 -22.71 7.37 7.73
N GLU A 313 -23.41 8.47 7.47
CA GLU A 313 -24.85 8.58 7.80
C GLU A 313 -25.67 7.47 7.11
N HIS A 314 -25.40 7.21 5.82
CA HIS A 314 -26.08 6.17 5.06
C HIS A 314 -25.79 4.77 5.61
N LEU A 315 -24.52 4.46 5.91
CA LEU A 315 -24.12 3.14 6.39
C LEU A 315 -24.54 2.89 7.84
N VAL A 316 -24.57 3.92 8.67
CA VAL A 316 -25.10 3.84 10.04
C VAL A 316 -26.57 3.41 10.04
N ARG A 317 -27.38 3.95 9.12
CA ARG A 317 -28.80 3.61 9.00
C ARG A 317 -29.07 2.21 8.45
N SER A 318 -28.17 1.68 7.64
CA SER A 318 -28.45 0.50 6.79
C SER A 318 -27.59 -0.73 7.09
N ARG A 319 -26.37 -0.56 7.62
CA ARG A 319 -25.35 -1.63 7.68
C ARG A 319 -24.65 -1.77 9.03
N PHE A 320 -24.49 -0.69 9.80
CA PHE A 320 -23.72 -0.75 11.05
C PHE A 320 -24.49 -1.51 12.14
N PRO A 321 -23.85 -2.45 12.87
CA PRO A 321 -24.47 -3.07 14.04
C PRO A 321 -24.74 -2.05 15.14
N ALA A 322 -25.93 -2.09 15.74
CA ALA A 322 -26.41 -1.06 16.68
C ALA A 322 -25.56 -0.85 17.94
N ARG A 323 -24.68 -1.80 18.30
CA ARG A 323 -23.79 -1.72 19.47
C ARG A 323 -22.31 -1.84 19.10
N ALA A 324 -21.98 -1.62 17.84
CA ALA A 324 -20.60 -1.64 17.40
C ALA A 324 -19.79 -0.53 18.08
N GLN A 325 -18.50 -0.79 18.28
CA GLN A 325 -17.55 0.23 18.68
C GLN A 325 -16.86 0.78 17.43
N ILE A 326 -16.68 2.09 17.36
CA ILE A 326 -16.15 2.74 16.16
C ILE A 326 -14.71 3.16 16.42
N LEU A 327 -13.79 2.65 15.59
CA LEU A 327 -12.44 3.16 15.46
C LEU A 327 -12.40 4.07 14.24
N TYR A 328 -12.24 5.37 14.47
CA TYR A 328 -12.24 6.36 13.40
C TYR A 328 -10.83 6.90 13.17
N PHE A 329 -10.26 6.60 12.02
CA PHE A 329 -8.92 7.03 11.61
C PHE A 329 -9.08 8.29 10.77
N SER A 330 -8.93 9.46 11.38
CA SER A 330 -9.06 10.75 10.70
C SER A 330 -8.15 11.78 11.33
N PRO A 331 -7.46 12.61 10.54
CA PRO A 331 -6.70 13.72 11.08
C PRO A 331 -7.61 14.87 11.54
N LEU A 332 -8.93 14.79 11.33
CA LEU A 332 -9.95 15.78 11.74
C LEU A 332 -9.68 17.21 11.24
N ILE A 333 -9.06 17.34 10.06
CA ILE A 333 -8.71 18.63 9.44
C ILE A 333 -9.90 19.20 8.66
N THR A 334 -10.56 18.36 7.87
CA THR A 334 -11.67 18.72 6.98
C THR A 334 -12.98 18.89 7.76
N GLU A 335 -13.95 19.65 7.25
CA GLU A 335 -15.26 19.75 7.91
C GLU A 335 -16.04 18.45 7.74
N GLU A 336 -15.90 17.79 6.60
CA GLU A 336 -16.52 16.50 6.29
C GLU A 336 -16.09 15.43 7.30
N GLY A 337 -14.78 15.32 7.58
CA GLY A 337 -14.27 14.39 8.57
C GLY A 337 -14.75 14.70 10.00
N ARG A 338 -14.95 15.98 10.32
CA ARG A 338 -15.49 16.42 11.62
C ARG A 338 -16.99 16.18 11.73
N GLU A 339 -17.75 16.37 10.66
CA GLU A 339 -19.18 16.10 10.63
C GLU A 339 -19.46 14.60 10.71
N ALA A 340 -18.65 13.76 10.07
CA ALA A 340 -18.75 12.31 10.22
C ALA A 340 -18.66 11.85 11.69
N LEU A 341 -17.75 12.46 12.48
CA LEU A 341 -17.67 12.22 13.92
C LEU A 341 -18.95 12.64 14.65
N ARG A 342 -19.51 13.81 14.33
CA ARG A 342 -20.77 14.29 14.92
C ARG A 342 -21.95 13.38 14.55
N VAL A 343 -21.99 12.88 13.31
CA VAL A 343 -22.99 11.90 12.87
C VAL A 343 -22.91 10.64 13.74
N LEU A 344 -21.73 10.02 13.85
CA LEU A 344 -21.54 8.80 14.65
C LEU A 344 -22.01 9.00 16.10
N TYR A 345 -21.64 10.14 16.70
CA TYR A 345 -22.07 10.50 18.06
C TYR A 345 -23.59 10.66 18.17
N ARG A 346 -24.24 11.35 17.21
CA ARG A 346 -25.70 11.55 17.19
C ARG A 346 -26.48 10.23 17.14
N TYR A 347 -25.93 9.19 16.52
CA TYR A 347 -26.52 7.85 16.50
C TYR A 347 -26.16 6.99 17.73
N GLY A 348 -25.43 7.53 18.70
CA GLY A 348 -25.14 6.88 19.98
C GLY A 348 -23.96 5.90 19.96
N TYR A 349 -23.11 5.94 18.92
CA TYR A 349 -21.93 5.09 18.86
C TYR A 349 -20.83 5.58 19.82
N LYS A 350 -20.11 4.63 20.42
CA LYS A 350 -18.86 4.92 21.13
C LYS A 350 -17.74 5.03 20.10
N VAL A 351 -17.21 6.23 19.93
CA VAL A 351 -16.15 6.52 18.94
C VAL A 351 -14.82 6.76 19.64
N VAL A 352 -13.80 6.03 19.18
CA VAL A 352 -12.39 6.32 19.47
C VAL A 352 -11.77 6.81 18.17
N VAL A 353 -11.27 8.03 18.17
CA VAL A 353 -10.61 8.66 17.02
C VAL A 353 -9.11 8.55 17.17
N ILE A 354 -8.44 8.05 16.13
CA ILE A 354 -6.98 8.05 16.01
C ILE A 354 -6.62 9.14 15.03
N SER A 355 -6.05 10.23 15.57
CA SER A 355 -5.86 11.48 14.86
C SER A 355 -4.37 11.80 14.73
N PRO A 356 -3.69 11.37 13.65
CA PRO A 356 -2.28 11.71 13.43
C PRO A 356 -2.11 13.22 13.24
N ASP A 357 -1.05 13.78 13.82
CA ASP A 357 -0.68 15.19 13.66
C ASP A 357 -0.03 15.39 12.27
N PRO A 358 -0.71 16.09 11.33
CA PRO A 358 -0.14 16.34 10.01
C PRO A 358 1.12 17.22 10.05
N TYR A 359 1.28 18.02 11.12
CA TYR A 359 2.36 18.98 11.24
C TYR A 359 3.63 18.34 11.79
N SER A 360 3.54 17.20 12.49
CA SER A 360 4.73 16.55 13.04
C SER A 360 5.61 15.90 11.96
N ALA A 361 5.06 15.62 10.78
CA ALA A 361 5.80 15.15 9.63
C ALA A 361 6.66 16.26 8.96
N VAL A 362 6.39 17.53 9.23
CA VAL A 362 7.04 18.67 8.57
C VAL A 362 8.26 19.12 9.36
N LYS A 363 9.46 19.03 8.76
CA LYS A 363 10.69 19.59 9.34
C LYS A 363 10.82 21.07 8.93
N PRO A 364 10.85 22.02 9.88
CA PRO A 364 10.99 23.44 9.56
C PRO A 364 12.38 23.75 9.00
N LYS A 365 12.45 24.64 8.01
CA LYS A 365 13.70 25.12 7.40
C LYS A 365 14.16 26.46 7.98
N SER A 366 13.25 27.23 8.58
CA SER A 366 13.52 28.53 9.21
C SER A 366 12.87 28.64 10.60
N GLU A 367 13.30 29.63 11.37
CA GLU A 367 12.67 29.94 12.67
C GLU A 367 11.21 30.39 12.52
N GLU A 368 10.91 31.13 11.45
CA GLU A 368 9.54 31.57 11.12
C GLU A 368 8.63 30.37 10.81
N GLU A 369 9.12 29.39 10.04
CA GLU A 369 8.39 28.14 9.78
C GLU A 369 8.17 27.34 11.06
N ALA A 370 9.17 27.28 11.95
CA ALA A 370 9.02 26.60 13.24
C ALA A 370 7.94 27.27 14.12
N LEU A 371 7.90 28.60 14.14
CA LEU A 371 6.87 29.35 14.86
C LEU A 371 5.48 29.15 14.25
N ALA A 372 5.37 29.16 12.91
CA ALA A 372 4.13 28.90 12.20
C ALA A 372 3.58 27.50 12.50
N LEU A 373 4.43 26.46 12.44
CA LEU A 373 4.05 25.09 12.79
C LEU A 373 3.56 25.00 14.24
N LYS A 374 4.22 25.69 15.18
CA LYS A 374 3.80 25.72 16.58
C LYS A 374 2.41 26.34 16.75
N ILE A 375 2.12 27.44 16.05
CA ILE A 375 0.78 28.07 16.04
C ILE A 375 -0.27 27.10 15.47
N LEU A 376 0.05 26.41 14.38
CA LEU A 376 -0.86 25.43 13.76
C LEU A 376 -1.16 24.24 14.70
N GLN A 377 -0.14 23.71 15.38
CA GLN A 377 -0.31 22.66 16.38
C GLN A 377 -1.17 23.12 17.57
N LEU A 378 -0.99 24.37 18.05
CA LEU A 378 -1.84 24.93 19.11
C LEU A 378 -3.30 25.10 18.66
N LYS A 379 -3.52 25.61 17.44
CA LYS A 379 -4.87 25.70 16.86
C LYS A 379 -5.51 24.32 16.75
N ARG A 380 -4.78 23.33 16.22
CA ARG A 380 -5.23 21.93 16.13
C ARG A 380 -5.63 21.39 17.51
N LYS A 381 -4.78 21.52 18.53
CA LYS A 381 -5.10 21.06 19.90
C LYS A 381 -6.37 21.70 20.45
N ALA A 382 -6.57 23.00 20.21
CA ALA A 382 -7.80 23.68 20.61
C ALA A 382 -9.04 23.14 19.86
N HIS A 383 -8.91 22.81 18.57
CA HIS A 383 -9.98 22.18 17.80
C HIS A 383 -10.30 20.76 18.28
N LEU A 384 -9.29 19.91 18.51
CA LEU A 384 -9.48 18.55 19.01
C LEU A 384 -10.15 18.55 20.39
N ARG A 385 -9.79 19.48 21.29
CA ARG A 385 -10.47 19.64 22.59
C ARG A 385 -11.97 19.91 22.45
N LYS A 386 -12.39 20.71 21.46
CA LYS A 386 -13.82 20.94 21.19
C LYS A 386 -14.51 19.67 20.67
N LEU A 387 -13.79 18.85 19.91
CA LEU A 387 -14.32 17.61 19.34
C LEU A 387 -14.36 16.45 20.34
N ALA A 388 -13.62 16.52 21.45
CA ALA A 388 -13.63 15.51 22.51
C ALA A 388 -15.02 15.29 23.15
N ALA A 389 -15.96 16.23 22.96
CA ALA A 389 -17.36 16.04 23.35
C ALA A 389 -18.07 14.92 22.57
N TYR A 390 -17.57 14.56 21.38
CA TYR A 390 -18.18 13.59 20.47
C TYR A 390 -17.50 12.21 20.48
N GLY A 391 -16.39 12.05 21.22
CA GLY A 391 -15.65 10.78 21.28
C GLY A 391 -14.30 10.92 21.96
N ILE A 392 -13.64 9.79 22.21
CA ILE A 392 -12.26 9.76 22.73
C ILE A 392 -11.32 10.06 21.58
N ILE A 393 -10.47 11.07 21.70
CA ILE A 393 -9.53 11.45 20.63
C ILE A 393 -8.10 11.18 21.10
N ILE A 394 -7.41 10.31 20.36
CA ILE A 394 -5.99 10.01 20.51
C ILE A 394 -5.24 10.89 19.51
N ASP A 395 -4.68 12.01 19.99
CA ASP A 395 -3.82 12.89 19.20
C ASP A 395 -2.42 12.26 19.10
N TRP A 396 -2.07 11.79 17.91
CA TRP A 396 -0.89 10.96 17.70
C TRP A 396 0.19 11.71 16.93
N ASP A 397 1.37 11.85 17.52
CA ASP A 397 2.56 12.28 16.80
C ASP A 397 3.12 11.12 15.97
N ILE A 398 3.07 11.25 14.64
CA ILE A 398 3.52 10.25 13.65
C ILE A 398 4.97 9.80 13.88
N ASN A 399 5.83 10.62 14.49
CA ASN A 399 7.22 10.25 14.76
C ASN A 399 7.38 9.33 15.97
N LYS A 400 6.31 9.09 16.74
CA LYS A 400 6.29 8.21 17.91
C LYS A 400 5.48 6.96 17.60
N PRO A 401 5.83 5.79 18.20
CA PRO A 401 5.03 4.58 18.06
C PRO A 401 3.58 4.80 18.50
N LEU A 402 2.63 4.24 17.76
CA LEU A 402 1.19 4.43 18.01
C LEU A 402 0.78 3.92 19.41
N LYS A 403 1.41 2.83 19.86
CA LYS A 403 1.21 2.26 21.20
C LYS A 403 1.40 3.27 22.33
N THR A 404 2.37 4.17 22.20
CA THR A 404 2.68 5.20 23.20
C THR A 404 1.53 6.20 23.31
N ALA A 405 1.01 6.67 22.17
CA ALA A 405 -0.11 7.61 22.13
C ALA A 405 -1.39 7.00 22.72
N ILE A 406 -1.65 5.71 22.46
CA ILE A 406 -2.79 5.00 23.06
C ILE A 406 -2.64 4.90 24.57
N ALA A 407 -1.45 4.54 25.06
CA ALA A 407 -1.21 4.35 26.49
C ALA A 407 -1.36 5.64 27.32
N GLU A 408 -1.11 6.82 26.73
CA GLU A 408 -1.32 8.11 27.39
C GLU A 408 -2.80 8.40 27.66
N VAL A 409 -3.70 7.92 26.79
CA VAL A 409 -5.14 8.19 26.88
C VAL A 409 -5.87 7.11 27.71
N VAL A 410 -5.45 5.85 27.60
CA VAL A 410 -6.12 4.70 28.26
C VAL A 410 -5.76 4.55 29.75
N LYS A 411 -4.70 5.22 30.24
CA LYS A 411 -4.30 5.22 31.66
C LYS A 411 -5.10 6.19 32.55
N ILE A 412 -6.09 6.87 32.00
CA ILE A 412 -7.02 7.78 32.69
C ILE A 412 -8.38 7.09 32.75
#